data_AF-A0AAN7ANI6-F1
#
_entry.id   AF-A0AAN7ANI6-F1
#
_cell.length_a   1.000
_cell.length_b   1.000
_cell.length_c   1.000
_cell.angle_alpha   90.00
_cell.angle_beta   90.00
_cell.angle_gamma   90.00
#
_symmetry.space_group_name_H-M   'P 1'
#
loop_
_entity.id
_entity.type
_entity.pdbx_description
1 polymer ?
#
loop_
_entity_poly.entity_id
_entity_poly.type
_entity_poly.pdbx_seq_one_letter_code
_entity_poly.pdbx_strand_id
1 'polypeptide(L)'
;MDTITLADGRLVRPPIPHQHPTPLPHQPQLQLQQEQQEDSSILLARDWSEPVRLTRKNLALFNKMAGHDSEPTESLETGSLKMSSSTTISTKMSGFARRATENGILSLHNSQLPKNIDSIRRRYAAPRATPSPTQSEFEDYATKNQGDPNEATVMARFQRFLLKSFKGAYIQVFNRQFTGFPTGVGFNDGLSAAQPDFVEGLAKPGKWPLEVRGIGGAVLHAGDLNSIVLPHIAGEFQRPGGQMEAAEVQARYDGAALTYARNQALAEMDTADAPANAHVTTFATDGNSLHIYAHYTDSEGRYHQSPVESTAINSHERYKLGQRMIRNAQQHAREESYRLRDQLEAHYQKHREGASNDEALRLKRQC
;
A
#
# COMPACT_ATOMS: atom_id res chain seq x y z
N MET A 1 0.07 1.15 -56.80
CA MET A 1 0.73 2.48 -56.73
C MET A 1 2.04 2.32 -57.46
N ASP A 2 2.06 2.80 -58.69
CA ASP A 2 3.08 2.42 -59.67
C ASP A 2 4.36 3.21 -59.46
N THR A 3 5.49 2.51 -59.49
CA THR A 3 6.81 3.09 -59.26
C THR A 3 7.43 3.42 -60.62
N ILE A 4 7.79 4.68 -60.85
CA ILE A 4 8.43 5.11 -62.10
C ILE A 4 9.94 4.95 -61.94
N THR A 5 10.58 4.21 -62.85
CA THR A 5 12.04 4.00 -62.90
C THR A 5 12.63 4.93 -63.94
N LEU A 6 13.64 5.73 -63.56
CA LEU A 6 14.38 6.58 -64.49
C LEU A 6 15.56 5.80 -65.10
N ALA A 7 16.04 6.26 -66.26
CA ALA A 7 17.03 5.56 -67.10
C ALA A 7 18.43 5.36 -66.46
N ASP A 8 18.68 5.88 -65.26
CA ASP A 8 19.93 5.70 -64.50
C ASP A 8 19.78 4.75 -63.28
N GLY A 9 18.65 4.06 -63.15
CA GLY A 9 18.42 3.03 -62.13
C GLY A 9 18.12 3.57 -60.72
N ARG A 10 17.89 4.87 -60.55
CA ARG A 10 17.49 5.45 -59.25
C ARG A 10 15.98 5.47 -59.07
N LEU A 11 15.52 4.98 -57.92
CA LEU A 11 14.10 5.00 -57.51
C LEU A 11 13.78 6.33 -56.82
N VAL A 12 12.89 7.11 -57.40
CA VAL A 12 12.41 8.39 -56.83
C VAL A 12 11.01 8.18 -56.23
N ARG A 13 10.85 8.50 -54.94
CA ARG A 13 9.53 8.51 -54.29
C ARG A 13 8.72 9.74 -54.74
N PRO A 14 7.42 9.58 -55.01
CA PRO A 14 6.57 10.73 -55.34
C PRO A 14 6.41 11.67 -54.13
N PRO A 15 6.24 12.98 -54.37
CA PRO A 15 6.03 13.96 -53.30
C PRO A 15 4.67 13.73 -52.60
N ILE A 16 4.67 13.89 -51.28
CA ILE A 16 3.48 13.80 -50.43
C ILE A 16 2.63 15.06 -50.66
N PRO A 17 1.33 14.95 -50.98
CA PRO A 17 0.47 16.13 -51.10
C PRO A 17 0.25 16.80 -49.75
N HIS A 18 0.47 18.11 -49.69
CA HIS A 18 0.15 18.95 -48.54
C HIS A 18 -1.37 19.00 -48.31
N GLN A 19 -1.81 18.58 -47.12
CA GLN A 19 -3.20 18.77 -46.68
C GLN A 19 -3.35 20.13 -46.02
N HIS A 20 -4.30 20.94 -46.51
CA HIS A 20 -4.77 22.15 -45.85
C HIS A 20 -5.62 21.80 -44.61
N PRO A 21 -5.59 22.61 -43.54
CA PRO A 21 -6.40 22.37 -42.34
C PRO A 21 -7.87 22.71 -42.58
N THR A 22 -8.76 21.77 -42.25
CA THR A 22 -10.22 21.92 -42.29
C THR A 22 -10.71 22.73 -41.07
N PRO A 23 -11.70 23.63 -41.21
CA PRO A 23 -12.27 24.38 -40.07
C PRO A 23 -13.18 23.51 -39.19
N LEU A 24 -13.15 23.76 -37.87
CA LEU A 24 -14.04 23.16 -36.86
C LEU A 24 -15.49 23.67 -37.01
N PRO A 25 -16.52 22.81 -36.81
CA PRO A 25 -17.91 23.26 -36.72
C PRO A 25 -18.29 23.72 -35.31
N HIS A 26 -19.10 24.77 -35.28
CA HIS A 26 -19.65 25.47 -34.12
C HIS A 26 -20.54 24.61 -33.21
N GLN A 27 -20.43 24.82 -31.89
CA GLN A 27 -21.37 24.37 -30.87
C GLN A 27 -22.65 25.23 -30.87
N PRO A 28 -23.86 24.65 -30.74
CA PRO A 28 -25.07 25.39 -30.40
C PRO A 28 -25.22 25.54 -28.89
N GLN A 29 -25.44 26.79 -28.45
CA GLN A 29 -25.99 27.13 -27.14
C GLN A 29 -27.47 26.74 -27.07
N LEU A 30 -27.92 26.20 -25.93
CA LEU A 30 -29.32 26.20 -25.53
C LEU A 30 -29.43 26.35 -24.00
N GLN A 31 -30.17 27.38 -23.60
CA GLN A 31 -30.51 27.80 -22.24
C GLN A 31 -31.76 27.04 -21.73
N LEU A 32 -31.74 26.77 -20.42
CA LEU A 32 -32.84 26.69 -19.44
C LEU A 32 -33.99 25.67 -19.60
N GLN A 33 -34.04 24.73 -18.64
CA GLN A 33 -35.06 24.60 -17.55
C GLN A 33 -34.48 23.59 -16.53
N GLN A 34 -34.03 24.00 -15.33
CA GLN A 34 -34.82 24.24 -14.12
C GLN A 34 -35.85 23.15 -13.83
N GLU A 35 -35.48 22.15 -13.01
CA GLU A 35 -36.23 21.72 -11.81
C GLU A 35 -35.41 20.64 -11.06
N GLN A 36 -35.59 20.59 -9.74
CA GLN A 36 -34.87 19.79 -8.73
C GLN A 36 -33.57 20.41 -8.19
N GLN A 37 -33.71 21.63 -7.67
CA GLN A 37 -32.78 22.25 -6.72
C GLN A 37 -33.56 22.80 -5.53
N GLU A 38 -33.94 21.92 -4.59
CA GLU A 38 -34.37 22.30 -3.23
C GLU A 38 -33.92 21.20 -2.26
N ASP A 39 -32.64 21.20 -1.86
CA ASP A 39 -32.23 20.83 -0.48
C ASP A 39 -30.76 21.18 -0.14
N SER A 40 -30.22 22.27 -0.69
CA SER A 40 -28.79 22.60 -0.49
C SER A 40 -28.52 24.09 -0.29
N SER A 41 -29.45 24.81 0.35
CA SER A 41 -29.38 26.25 0.57
C SER A 41 -29.37 26.68 2.05
N ILE A 42 -28.64 25.98 2.92
CA ILE A 42 -28.35 26.48 4.28
C ILE A 42 -26.90 26.18 4.74
N LEU A 43 -25.87 26.37 3.92
CA LEU A 43 -24.48 26.36 4.45
C LEU A 43 -23.44 27.21 3.70
N LEU A 44 -23.81 28.25 2.95
CA LEU A 44 -22.83 29.21 2.41
C LEU A 44 -23.34 30.65 2.45
N ALA A 45 -23.25 31.26 3.63
CA ALA A 45 -23.12 32.70 3.79
C ALA A 45 -22.52 33.01 5.18
N ARG A 46 -21.20 32.78 5.35
CA ARG A 46 -20.41 33.45 6.40
C ARG A 46 -19.05 33.85 5.84
N ASP A 47 -19.00 35.14 5.53
CA ASP A 47 -17.90 36.09 5.58
C ASP A 47 -16.59 35.58 6.20
N TRP A 48 -15.53 35.51 5.40
CA TRP A 48 -14.18 35.08 5.81
C TRP A 48 -13.26 36.29 6.07
N SER A 49 -13.61 37.16 7.02
CA SER A 49 -12.77 38.30 7.37
C SER A 49 -12.67 38.59 8.87
N GLU A 50 -12.44 37.57 9.70
CA GLU A 50 -11.84 37.75 11.03
C GLU A 50 -10.86 36.61 11.39
N PRO A 51 -9.63 36.91 11.85
CA PRO A 51 -8.75 35.90 12.40
C PRO A 51 -9.34 35.34 13.70
N VAL A 52 -9.55 34.02 13.75
CA VAL A 52 -10.08 33.31 14.93
C VAL A 52 -9.17 33.59 16.12
N ARG A 53 -9.68 34.35 17.10
CA ARG A 53 -8.93 34.65 18.33
C ARG A 53 -8.67 33.37 19.11
N LEU A 54 -7.43 33.20 19.57
CA LEU A 54 -7.01 32.07 20.41
C LEU A 54 -7.72 32.17 21.76
N THR A 55 -8.86 31.48 21.91
CA THR A 55 -9.59 31.42 23.18
C THR A 55 -9.04 30.27 24.04
N ARG A 56 -9.23 30.34 25.37
CA ARG A 56 -8.87 29.23 26.28
C ARG A 56 -9.52 27.90 25.89
N LYS A 57 -10.71 27.93 25.26
CA LYS A 57 -11.39 26.74 24.75
C LYS A 57 -10.68 26.15 23.52
N ASN A 58 -10.25 27.00 22.58
CA ASN A 58 -9.51 26.56 21.40
C ASN A 58 -8.12 26.03 21.77
N LEU A 59 -7.49 26.63 22.78
CA LEU A 59 -6.20 26.18 23.32
C LEU A 59 -6.33 24.84 24.07
N ALA A 60 -7.40 24.64 24.84
CA ALA A 60 -7.67 23.37 25.51
C ALA A 60 -7.97 22.23 24.52
N LEU A 61 -8.68 22.53 23.42
CA LEU A 61 -8.87 21.58 22.31
C LEU A 61 -7.55 21.21 21.63
N PHE A 62 -6.65 22.19 21.45
CA PHE A 62 -5.31 21.96 20.90
C PHE A 62 -4.44 21.10 21.83
N ASN A 63 -4.44 21.38 23.14
CA ASN A 63 -3.69 20.60 24.12
C ASN A 63 -4.21 19.17 24.25
N LYS A 64 -5.53 18.97 24.11
CA LYS A 64 -6.16 17.65 24.08
C LYS A 64 -5.77 16.84 22.82
N MET A 65 -5.49 17.51 21.70
CA MET A 65 -4.95 16.86 20.49
C MET A 65 -3.43 16.61 20.58
N ALA A 66 -2.71 17.36 21.40
CA ALA A 66 -1.26 17.28 21.56
C ALA A 66 -0.79 16.28 22.64
N GLY A 67 -1.70 15.54 23.28
CA GLY A 67 -1.34 14.46 24.21
C GLY A 67 -0.59 14.91 25.48
N HIS A 68 -0.76 16.16 25.93
CA HIS A 68 -0.21 16.60 27.21
C HIS A 68 -1.21 16.30 28.33
N ASP A 69 -0.90 15.26 29.11
CA ASP A 69 -1.63 14.91 30.33
C ASP A 69 -1.53 16.03 31.37
N SER A 70 -2.65 16.34 32.01
CA SER A 70 -2.70 17.07 33.27
C SER A 70 -3.56 16.25 34.23
N GLU A 71 -2.97 15.81 35.34
CA GLU A 71 -3.59 14.93 36.34
C GLU A 71 -4.89 15.50 36.95
N PRO A 72 -5.78 14.62 37.48
CA PRO A 72 -7.15 14.99 37.84
C PRO A 72 -7.27 15.39 39.32
N THR A 73 -8.11 16.39 39.61
CA THR A 73 -8.71 16.59 40.93
C THR A 73 -10.09 15.92 40.96
N GLU A 74 -10.33 15.15 42.02
CA GLU A 74 -11.55 14.37 42.31
C GLU A 74 -12.84 15.21 42.33
N SER A 75 -13.96 14.63 41.86
CA SER A 75 -15.06 14.19 42.74
C SER A 75 -16.35 13.76 41.99
N LEU A 76 -16.86 12.61 42.45
CA LEU A 76 -18.27 12.18 42.60
C LEU A 76 -19.16 11.82 41.39
N GLU A 77 -19.35 10.51 41.26
CA GLU A 77 -20.60 9.74 41.07
C GLU A 77 -21.78 10.35 40.29
N THR A 78 -22.17 9.69 39.20
CA THR A 78 -23.52 9.10 39.05
C THR A 78 -23.59 8.25 37.77
N GLY A 79 -24.27 7.10 37.87
CA GLY A 79 -24.28 6.05 36.87
C GLY A 79 -24.85 6.45 35.52
N SER A 80 -24.20 5.98 34.47
CA SER A 80 -24.83 5.74 33.17
C SER A 80 -24.00 4.67 32.47
N LEU A 81 -24.68 3.60 32.04
CA LEU A 81 -24.15 2.54 31.20
C LEU A 81 -23.63 3.14 29.90
N LYS A 82 -22.38 3.60 29.90
CA LYS A 82 -21.66 3.97 28.69
C LYS A 82 -20.97 2.71 28.20
N MET A 83 -21.41 2.24 27.03
CA MET A 83 -20.58 1.39 26.18
C MET A 83 -19.19 2.00 26.13
N SER A 84 -18.23 1.29 26.71
CA SER A 84 -16.84 1.71 26.74
C SER A 84 -16.38 1.85 25.30
N SER A 85 -16.23 3.08 24.80
CA SER A 85 -15.52 3.32 23.56
C SER A 85 -14.08 2.89 23.83
N SER A 86 -13.73 1.65 23.47
CA SER A 86 -12.36 1.15 23.64
C SER A 86 -11.44 2.11 22.91
N THR A 87 -10.68 2.91 23.66
CA THR A 87 -9.76 3.88 23.09
C THR A 87 -8.64 3.09 22.43
N THR A 88 -8.63 3.01 21.09
CA THR A 88 -7.60 2.30 20.34
C THR A 88 -6.29 3.08 20.38
N ILE A 89 -5.17 2.39 20.54
CA ILE A 89 -3.84 3.01 20.53
C ILE A 89 -3.38 3.19 19.08
N SER A 90 -3.01 4.42 18.71
CA SER A 90 -2.45 4.73 17.39
C SER A 90 -0.99 4.26 17.27
N THR A 91 -0.56 3.95 16.04
CA THR A 91 0.82 3.55 15.70
C THR A 91 1.88 4.58 16.08
N LYS A 92 1.49 5.84 16.32
CA LYS A 92 2.38 6.93 16.73
C LYS A 92 2.38 7.20 18.25
N MET A 93 1.52 6.52 19.02
CA MET A 93 1.39 6.76 20.47
C MET A 93 2.39 5.95 21.29
N SER A 94 2.81 6.54 22.41
CA SER A 94 3.56 5.82 23.44
C SER A 94 2.73 4.63 23.95
N GLY A 95 3.30 3.42 23.90
CA GLY A 95 2.62 2.19 24.27
C GLY A 95 2.18 1.31 23.10
N PHE A 96 2.21 1.80 21.86
CA PHE A 96 1.91 0.99 20.66
C PHE A 96 2.78 -0.27 20.58
N ALA A 97 4.10 -0.11 20.65
CA ALA A 97 5.06 -1.22 20.55
C ALA A 97 4.81 -2.32 21.61
N ARG A 98 4.51 -1.90 22.83
CA ARG A 98 4.19 -2.80 23.94
C ARG A 98 2.90 -3.57 23.65
N ARG A 99 1.83 -2.87 23.27
CA ARG A 99 0.55 -3.51 22.93
C ARG A 99 0.67 -4.46 21.75
N ALA A 100 1.37 -4.09 20.68
CA ALA A 100 1.61 -4.96 19.54
C ALA A 100 2.35 -6.26 19.94
N THR A 101 3.33 -6.15 20.85
CA THR A 101 4.05 -7.31 21.39
C THR A 101 3.15 -8.19 22.26
N GLU A 102 2.33 -7.60 23.14
CA GLU A 102 1.33 -8.30 23.95
C GLU A 102 0.31 -9.05 23.06
N ASN A 103 0.01 -8.51 21.89
CA ASN A 103 -0.88 -9.11 20.89
C ASN A 103 -0.19 -10.19 20.01
N GLY A 104 1.05 -10.58 20.32
CA GLY A 104 1.74 -11.68 19.63
C GLY A 104 2.58 -11.29 18.41
N ILE A 105 2.79 -9.99 18.16
CA ILE A 105 3.72 -9.52 17.12
C ILE A 105 5.14 -9.51 17.71
N LEU A 106 5.96 -10.50 17.31
CA LEU A 106 7.27 -10.71 17.90
C LEU A 106 8.28 -9.62 17.50
N SER A 107 9.07 -9.16 18.47
CA SER A 107 10.26 -8.35 18.22
C SER A 107 11.27 -9.08 17.32
N LEU A 108 12.22 -8.34 16.74
CA LEU A 108 13.30 -8.95 15.95
C LEU A 108 14.10 -9.99 16.74
N HIS A 109 14.37 -9.73 18.03
CA HIS A 109 15.14 -10.65 18.89
C HIS A 109 14.39 -11.94 19.22
N ASN A 110 13.05 -11.91 19.21
CA ASN A 110 12.21 -13.08 19.42
C ASN A 110 11.76 -13.72 18.09
N SER A 111 12.11 -13.13 16.96
CA SER A 111 11.74 -13.64 15.64
C SER A 111 12.77 -14.62 15.12
N GLN A 112 12.28 -15.67 14.45
CA GLN A 112 13.14 -16.65 13.78
C GLN A 112 13.34 -16.24 12.33
N LEU A 113 14.37 -16.79 11.67
CA LEU A 113 14.54 -16.59 10.23
C LEU A 113 13.58 -17.50 9.46
N PRO A 114 12.95 -17.01 8.37
CA PRO A 114 12.14 -17.88 7.53
C PRO A 114 13.04 -18.88 6.80
N LYS A 115 12.53 -20.09 6.56
CA LYS A 115 13.25 -21.16 5.86
C LYS A 115 13.69 -20.77 4.45
N ASN A 116 12.95 -19.86 3.81
CA ASN A 116 13.25 -19.37 2.46
C ASN A 116 14.10 -18.08 2.45
N ILE A 117 14.71 -17.67 3.58
CA ILE A 117 15.48 -16.41 3.68
C ILE A 117 16.60 -16.31 2.63
N ASP A 118 17.34 -17.38 2.37
CA ASP A 118 18.43 -17.37 1.39
C ASP A 118 17.92 -17.23 -0.04
N SER A 119 16.72 -17.72 -0.32
CA SER A 119 16.05 -17.49 -1.61
C SER A 119 15.67 -16.02 -1.76
N ILE A 120 15.10 -15.42 -0.70
CA ILE A 120 14.71 -14.00 -0.68
C ILE A 120 15.94 -13.11 -0.86
N ARG A 121 17.02 -13.34 -0.09
CA ARG A 121 18.28 -12.59 -0.19
C ARG A 121 18.89 -12.67 -1.58
N ARG A 122 18.99 -13.88 -2.15
CA ARG A 122 19.50 -14.06 -3.52
C ARG A 122 18.66 -13.32 -4.54
N ARG A 123 17.32 -13.38 -4.43
CA ARG A 123 16.41 -12.65 -5.30
C ARG A 123 16.57 -11.14 -5.18
N TYR A 124 16.76 -10.61 -3.96
CA TYR A 124 16.88 -9.16 -3.73
C TYR A 124 18.25 -8.62 -4.16
N ALA A 125 19.30 -9.44 -4.08
CA ALA A 125 20.62 -9.09 -4.58
C ALA A 125 20.77 -9.23 -6.11
N ALA A 126 19.86 -9.98 -6.76
CA ALA A 126 20.00 -10.38 -8.16
C ALA A 126 20.19 -9.18 -9.12
N PRO A 127 21.07 -9.29 -10.12
CA PRO A 127 21.22 -8.28 -11.17
C PRO A 127 19.90 -8.02 -11.88
N ARG A 128 19.73 -6.79 -12.38
CA ARG A 128 18.55 -6.37 -13.14
C ARG A 128 18.95 -6.00 -14.56
N ALA A 129 18.06 -6.25 -15.51
CA ALA A 129 18.24 -5.81 -16.90
C ALA A 129 18.12 -4.29 -17.07
N THR A 130 17.45 -3.61 -16.13
CA THR A 130 17.39 -2.14 -16.12
C THR A 130 18.77 -1.56 -15.82
N PRO A 131 19.18 -0.49 -16.52
CA PRO A 131 20.44 0.20 -16.24
C PRO A 131 20.58 0.53 -14.75
N SER A 132 21.79 0.38 -14.23
CA SER A 132 22.13 0.90 -12.90
C SER A 132 22.10 2.42 -12.93
N PRO A 133 21.75 3.07 -11.81
CA PRO A 133 21.70 4.52 -11.78
C PRO A 133 23.10 5.13 -11.92
N THR A 134 23.16 6.31 -12.51
CA THR A 134 24.42 7.03 -12.74
C THR A 134 24.92 7.71 -11.46
N GLN A 135 26.19 8.12 -11.48
CA GLN A 135 26.77 8.92 -10.40
C GLN A 135 25.99 10.23 -10.19
N SER A 136 25.59 10.89 -11.28
CA SER A 136 24.82 12.14 -11.23
C SER A 136 23.43 11.95 -10.62
N GLU A 137 22.77 10.80 -10.85
CA GLU A 137 21.49 10.49 -10.19
C GLU A 137 21.66 10.30 -8.67
N PHE A 138 22.76 9.67 -8.26
CA PHE A 138 23.10 9.56 -6.84
C PHE A 138 23.42 10.93 -6.23
N GLU A 139 24.22 11.76 -6.90
CA GLU A 139 24.54 13.12 -6.42
C GLU A 139 23.27 13.97 -6.30
N ASP A 140 22.36 13.92 -7.28
CA ASP A 140 21.08 14.62 -7.20
C ASP A 140 20.23 14.10 -6.03
N TYR A 141 20.18 12.78 -5.82
CA TYR A 141 19.51 12.20 -4.66
C TYR A 141 20.13 12.67 -3.35
N ALA A 142 21.46 12.57 -3.21
CA ALA A 142 22.19 12.89 -2.01
C ALA A 142 22.08 14.38 -1.66
N THR A 143 22.31 15.27 -2.64
CA THR A 143 22.13 16.72 -2.45
C THR A 143 20.71 17.06 -2.07
N LYS A 144 19.71 16.44 -2.71
CA LYS A 144 18.32 16.64 -2.30
C LYS A 144 18.11 16.15 -0.87
N ASN A 145 18.64 14.99 -0.51
CA ASN A 145 18.45 14.41 0.81
C ASN A 145 19.22 15.11 1.95
N GLN A 146 20.11 16.05 1.63
CA GLN A 146 20.74 16.93 2.63
C GLN A 146 19.73 17.92 3.25
N GLY A 147 20.02 18.34 4.49
CA GLY A 147 19.18 19.26 5.28
C GLY A 147 18.32 18.56 6.34
N ASP A 148 17.21 19.18 6.73
CA ASP A 148 16.20 18.63 7.65
C ASP A 148 14.85 18.42 6.93
N PRO A 149 14.79 17.52 5.91
CA PRO A 149 13.54 17.23 5.22
C PRO A 149 12.60 16.42 6.12
N ASN A 150 11.30 16.72 6.05
CA ASN A 150 10.28 15.92 6.73
C ASN A 150 10.04 14.56 6.03
N GLU A 151 9.29 13.67 6.69
CA GLU A 151 8.93 12.33 6.20
C GLU A 151 8.35 12.36 4.77
N ALA A 152 7.41 13.26 4.49
CA ALA A 152 6.79 13.40 3.17
C ALA A 152 7.81 13.74 2.08
N THR A 153 8.82 14.55 2.41
CA THR A 153 9.87 14.93 1.47
C THR A 153 10.82 13.76 1.19
N VAL A 154 11.18 12.97 2.23
CA VAL A 154 11.95 11.74 2.05
C VAL A 154 11.18 10.76 1.17
N MET A 155 9.90 10.53 1.47
CA MET A 155 9.03 9.66 0.69
C MET A 155 8.98 10.05 -0.79
N ALA A 156 8.74 11.34 -1.10
CA ALA A 156 8.67 11.81 -2.49
C ALA A 156 9.99 11.61 -3.26
N ARG A 157 11.13 11.81 -2.59
CA ARG A 157 12.47 11.56 -3.18
C ARG A 157 12.72 10.08 -3.37
N PHE A 158 12.47 9.28 -2.35
CA PHE A 158 12.66 7.84 -2.42
C PHE A 158 11.79 7.22 -3.51
N GLN A 159 10.54 7.68 -3.66
CA GLN A 159 9.64 7.29 -4.74
C GLN A 159 10.24 7.62 -6.12
N ARG A 160 10.71 8.85 -6.31
CA ARG A 160 11.28 9.30 -7.59
C ARG A 160 12.54 8.51 -7.97
N PHE A 161 13.42 8.29 -7.01
CA PHE A 161 14.79 7.85 -7.29
C PHE A 161 15.00 6.36 -7.08
N LEU A 162 14.36 5.75 -6.07
CA LEU A 162 14.62 4.36 -5.68
C LEU A 162 13.50 3.41 -6.10
N LEU A 163 12.24 3.79 -5.94
CA LEU A 163 11.12 2.92 -6.30
C LEU A 163 11.00 2.71 -7.82
N LYS A 164 10.42 1.58 -8.19
CA LYS A 164 9.97 1.28 -9.55
C LYS A 164 8.48 1.59 -9.65
N SER A 165 8.07 2.33 -10.69
CA SER A 165 6.67 2.43 -11.06
C SER A 165 6.30 1.29 -12.02
N PHE A 166 5.20 0.60 -11.74
CA PHE A 166 4.66 -0.41 -12.63
C PHE A 166 3.55 0.19 -13.51
N LYS A 167 3.41 -0.37 -14.72
CA LYS A 167 2.25 -0.10 -15.58
C LYS A 167 1.16 -1.15 -15.32
N GLY A 168 -0.09 -0.75 -15.52
CA GLY A 168 -1.25 -1.65 -15.45
C GLY A 168 -1.89 -1.71 -14.06
N ALA A 169 -2.41 -2.87 -13.71
CA ALA A 169 -3.27 -3.04 -12.54
C ALA A 169 -2.53 -3.16 -11.20
N TYR A 170 -1.19 -3.07 -11.15
CA TYR A 170 -0.44 -3.12 -9.89
C TYR A 170 -0.03 -1.69 -9.53
N ILE A 171 -0.56 -1.18 -8.41
CA ILE A 171 -0.54 0.24 -8.05
C ILE A 171 0.15 0.48 -6.71
N GLN A 172 0.57 1.72 -6.52
CA GLN A 172 1.14 2.25 -5.28
C GLN A 172 0.10 3.17 -4.61
N VAL A 173 -0.08 3.03 -3.30
CA VAL A 173 -0.86 3.96 -2.48
C VAL A 173 0.01 4.40 -1.31
N PHE A 174 -0.18 5.66 -0.90
CA PHE A 174 0.61 6.30 0.14
C PHE A 174 -0.28 6.81 1.27
N ASN A 175 0.22 6.75 2.50
CA ASN A 175 -0.37 7.34 3.71
C ASN A 175 -1.84 6.98 3.96
N ARG A 176 -2.26 5.75 3.67
CA ARG A 176 -3.69 5.38 3.69
C ARG A 176 -3.97 4.21 4.62
N GLN A 177 -4.85 4.45 5.58
CA GLN A 177 -5.26 3.45 6.56
C GLN A 177 -6.03 2.30 5.93
N PHE A 178 -5.81 1.09 6.43
CA PHE A 178 -6.48 -0.13 6.01
C PHE A 178 -7.88 -0.24 6.62
N THR A 179 -8.78 0.65 6.23
CA THR A 179 -10.15 0.73 6.77
C THR A 179 -11.03 -0.48 6.44
N GLY A 180 -10.63 -1.32 5.48
CA GLY A 180 -11.27 -2.60 5.16
C GLY A 180 -10.70 -3.80 5.92
N PHE A 181 -9.67 -3.59 6.75
CA PHE A 181 -9.06 -4.67 7.52
C PHE A 181 -9.91 -5.00 8.76
N PRO A 182 -10.15 -6.30 9.06
CA PRO A 182 -10.95 -6.70 10.21
C PRO A 182 -10.30 -6.30 11.53
N THR A 183 -11.09 -5.83 12.48
CA THR A 183 -10.65 -5.51 13.85
C THR A 183 -10.80 -6.73 14.75
N GLY A 184 -9.94 -6.86 15.76
CA GLY A 184 -10.12 -7.89 16.78
C GLY A 184 -9.62 -9.28 16.35
N VAL A 185 -8.61 -9.33 15.47
CA VAL A 185 -8.07 -10.59 14.92
C VAL A 185 -6.85 -11.07 15.70
N GLY A 186 -6.76 -10.70 16.98
CA GLY A 186 -5.66 -11.04 17.87
C GLY A 186 -4.54 -9.99 17.79
N PHE A 187 -3.83 -9.93 16.66
CA PHE A 187 -2.64 -9.06 16.58
C PHE A 187 -2.97 -7.56 16.66
N ASN A 188 -4.18 -7.16 16.24
CA ASN A 188 -4.62 -5.77 16.24
C ASN A 188 -5.60 -5.40 17.37
N ASP A 189 -5.71 -6.25 18.39
CA ASP A 189 -6.63 -6.02 19.51
C ASP A 189 -6.27 -4.74 20.27
N GLY A 190 -7.21 -3.80 20.35
CA GLY A 190 -7.00 -2.50 20.99
C GLY A 190 -6.05 -1.55 20.23
N LEU A 191 -5.68 -1.87 18.99
CA LEU A 191 -4.85 -1.04 18.12
C LEU A 191 -5.69 -0.41 17.00
N SER A 192 -5.28 0.76 16.52
CA SER A 192 -5.85 1.33 15.30
C SER A 192 -5.49 0.47 14.08
N ALA A 193 -6.31 0.49 13.03
CA ALA A 193 -5.96 -0.17 11.77
C ALA A 193 -4.61 0.36 11.22
N ALA A 194 -3.84 -0.56 10.62
CA ALA A 194 -2.56 -0.27 10.00
C ALA A 194 -2.68 0.86 8.96
N GLN A 195 -1.67 1.72 8.90
CA GLN A 195 -1.61 2.87 7.99
C GLN A 195 -0.15 3.07 7.55
N PRO A 196 0.36 2.21 6.66
CA PRO A 196 1.70 2.39 6.15
C PRO A 196 1.78 3.68 5.33
N ASP A 197 2.96 4.30 5.35
CA ASP A 197 3.27 5.42 4.46
C ASP A 197 3.28 5.00 2.98
N PHE A 198 3.55 3.72 2.70
CA PHE A 198 3.54 3.12 1.36
C PHE A 198 3.00 1.70 1.36
N VAL A 199 2.20 1.36 0.36
CA VAL A 199 1.78 -0.03 0.08
C VAL A 199 1.61 -0.26 -1.42
N GLU A 200 1.93 -1.47 -1.87
CA GLU A 200 1.62 -1.92 -3.22
C GLU A 200 0.77 -3.17 -3.23
N GLY A 201 -0.12 -3.22 -4.21
CA GLY A 201 -0.90 -4.39 -4.54
C GLY A 201 -1.64 -4.19 -5.85
N LEU A 202 -2.58 -5.07 -6.13
CA LEU A 202 -3.41 -4.95 -7.31
C LEU A 202 -4.48 -3.89 -7.06
N ALA A 203 -4.66 -2.96 -7.98
CA ALA A 203 -5.87 -2.18 -8.06
C ALA A 203 -7.05 -3.15 -8.16
N LYS A 204 -8.21 -2.72 -7.68
CA LYS A 204 -9.49 -3.40 -7.86
C LYS A 204 -10.10 -3.00 -9.21
N PRO A 205 -9.85 -3.67 -10.37
CA PRO A 205 -10.69 -3.44 -11.55
C PRO A 205 -12.13 -3.88 -11.31
N GLY A 206 -13.08 -3.25 -12.00
CA GLY A 206 -14.51 -3.57 -11.93
C GLY A 206 -14.90 -4.98 -12.38
N LYS A 207 -13.95 -5.83 -12.79
CA LYS A 207 -14.16 -7.22 -13.24
C LYS A 207 -13.24 -8.22 -12.54
N TRP A 208 -13.07 -8.13 -11.23
CA TRP A 208 -12.72 -9.35 -10.50
C TRP A 208 -13.92 -10.29 -10.56
N PRO A 209 -13.73 -11.60 -10.73
CA PRO A 209 -14.78 -12.59 -10.52
C PRO A 209 -15.21 -12.70 -9.04
N LEU A 210 -15.00 -11.65 -8.24
CA LEU A 210 -15.84 -11.20 -7.13
C LEU A 210 -16.26 -12.26 -6.10
N GLU A 211 -15.27 -12.88 -5.46
CA GLU A 211 -15.36 -13.37 -4.07
C GLU A 211 -14.19 -12.86 -3.19
N VAL A 212 -13.13 -12.32 -3.79
CA VAL A 212 -12.01 -11.66 -3.06
C VAL A 212 -12.48 -10.53 -2.13
N ARG A 213 -13.67 -9.97 -2.37
CA ARG A 213 -14.28 -8.93 -1.51
C ARG A 213 -14.66 -9.44 -0.12
N GLY A 214 -14.93 -10.73 0.04
CA GLY A 214 -15.26 -11.36 1.31
C GLY A 214 -14.04 -11.75 2.14
N ILE A 215 -12.86 -11.77 1.54
CA ILE A 215 -11.64 -12.26 2.18
C ILE A 215 -11.11 -11.20 3.16
N GLY A 216 -11.09 -11.55 4.44
CA GLY A 216 -10.66 -10.67 5.53
C GLY A 216 -9.28 -10.05 5.28
N GLY A 217 -9.22 -8.72 5.20
CA GLY A 217 -7.96 -7.98 5.01
C GLY A 217 -7.39 -8.01 3.58
N ALA A 218 -7.94 -8.82 2.66
CA ALA A 218 -7.48 -8.87 1.28
C ALA A 218 -7.83 -7.61 0.47
N VAL A 219 -8.84 -6.84 0.92
CA VAL A 219 -9.21 -5.52 0.37
C VAL A 219 -8.93 -4.46 1.43
N LEU A 220 -7.95 -3.59 1.18
CA LEU A 220 -7.42 -2.71 2.23
C LEU A 220 -8.33 -1.54 2.59
N HIS A 221 -9.07 -0.98 1.63
CA HIS A 221 -9.92 0.19 1.85
C HIS A 221 -11.39 -0.16 1.59
N ALA A 222 -12.19 -0.18 2.66
CA ALA A 222 -13.63 -0.44 2.59
C ALA A 222 -14.35 0.61 1.74
N GLY A 223 -15.37 0.19 0.99
CA GLY A 223 -16.22 1.08 0.19
C GLY A 223 -15.56 1.70 -1.05
N ASP A 224 -14.24 1.61 -1.21
CA ASP A 224 -13.54 2.18 -2.36
C ASP A 224 -13.56 1.23 -3.57
N LEU A 225 -13.97 1.75 -4.73
CA LEU A 225 -13.91 1.04 -6.00
C LEU A 225 -12.48 0.91 -6.53
N ASN A 226 -11.58 1.81 -6.14
CA ASN A 226 -10.16 1.84 -6.50
C ASN A 226 -9.26 1.32 -5.38
N SER A 227 -9.79 0.49 -4.49
CA SER A 227 -9.04 -0.12 -3.39
C SER A 227 -7.86 -0.98 -3.88
N ILE A 228 -6.86 -1.18 -3.01
CA ILE A 228 -5.80 -2.16 -3.23
C ILE A 228 -6.25 -3.53 -2.71
N VAL A 229 -5.92 -4.57 -3.47
CA VAL A 229 -6.12 -5.96 -3.11
C VAL A 229 -4.84 -6.78 -3.17
N LEU A 230 -4.76 -7.79 -2.32
CA LEU A 230 -3.64 -8.73 -2.22
C LEU A 230 -2.26 -8.03 -2.13
N PRO A 231 -2.07 -7.06 -1.24
CA PRO A 231 -0.78 -6.40 -1.06
C PRO A 231 0.27 -7.37 -0.49
N HIS A 232 1.51 -7.23 -0.95
CA HIS A 232 2.65 -8.05 -0.49
C HIS A 232 3.89 -7.22 -0.14
N ILE A 233 3.80 -5.90 -0.28
CA ILE A 233 4.83 -4.97 0.19
C ILE A 233 4.21 -3.72 0.81
N ALA A 234 4.74 -3.33 1.96
CA ALA A 234 4.48 -2.04 2.60
C ALA A 234 5.80 -1.38 3.02
N GLY A 235 5.77 -0.09 3.33
CA GLY A 235 6.96 0.64 3.72
C GLY A 235 6.66 1.84 4.59
N GLU A 236 7.59 2.11 5.51
CA GLU A 236 7.55 3.24 6.43
C GLU A 236 8.71 4.19 6.18
N PHE A 237 8.41 5.48 6.21
CA PHE A 237 9.38 6.55 5.99
C PHE A 237 9.63 7.30 7.29
N GLN A 238 10.88 7.68 7.47
CA GLN A 238 11.30 8.58 8.53
C GLN A 238 11.96 9.80 7.91
N ARG A 239 11.94 10.91 8.64
CA ARG A 239 12.87 12.00 8.36
C ARG A 239 14.32 11.51 8.53
N PRO A 240 15.32 12.11 7.87
CA PRO A 240 16.71 11.73 8.06
C PRO A 240 17.13 11.81 9.52
N GLY A 241 17.81 10.77 10.03
CA GLY A 241 18.16 10.69 11.45
C GLY A 241 16.95 10.55 12.39
N GLY A 242 15.78 10.23 11.84
CA GLY A 242 14.57 9.90 12.58
C GLY A 242 14.69 8.59 13.35
N GLN A 243 13.61 8.22 14.05
CA GLN A 243 13.60 7.03 14.89
C GLN A 243 13.32 5.78 14.04
N MET A 244 14.36 5.24 13.42
CA MET A 244 14.26 4.02 12.62
C MET A 244 13.69 2.82 13.39
N GLU A 245 13.87 2.78 14.71
CA GLU A 245 13.24 1.79 15.59
C GLU A 245 11.71 1.91 15.61
N ALA A 246 11.17 3.14 15.61
CA ALA A 246 9.73 3.35 15.55
C ALA A 246 9.17 2.89 14.20
N ALA A 247 9.84 3.23 13.09
CA ALA A 247 9.46 2.76 11.76
C ALA A 247 9.58 1.24 11.61
N GLU A 248 10.55 0.60 12.26
CA GLU A 248 10.64 -0.85 12.30
C GLU A 248 9.43 -1.48 13.01
N VAL A 249 9.00 -0.92 14.14
CA VAL A 249 7.82 -1.41 14.87
C VAL A 249 6.54 -1.23 14.04
N GLN A 250 6.41 -0.11 13.31
CA GLN A 250 5.27 0.12 12.44
C GLN A 250 5.27 -0.82 11.23
N ALA A 251 6.42 -0.95 10.55
CA ALA A 251 6.61 -1.89 9.44
C ALA A 251 6.36 -3.35 9.85
N ARG A 252 6.54 -3.68 11.12
CA ARG A 252 6.19 -4.98 11.70
C ARG A 252 4.69 -5.19 11.79
N TYR A 253 3.96 -4.19 12.26
CA TYR A 253 2.50 -4.22 12.34
C TYR A 253 1.84 -4.28 10.96
N ASP A 254 2.36 -3.51 10.00
CA ASP A 254 1.88 -3.56 8.62
C ASP A 254 2.14 -4.92 7.99
N GLY A 255 3.33 -5.48 8.19
CA GLY A 255 3.66 -6.82 7.73
C GLY A 255 2.71 -7.88 8.31
N ALA A 256 2.26 -7.72 9.56
CA ALA A 256 1.33 -8.62 10.22
C ALA A 256 -0.05 -8.55 9.57
N ALA A 257 -0.52 -7.34 9.28
CA ALA A 257 -1.74 -7.14 8.51
C ALA A 257 -1.65 -7.77 7.11
N LEU A 258 -0.55 -7.55 6.39
CA LEU A 258 -0.37 -8.12 5.04
C LEU A 258 -0.27 -9.65 5.07
N THR A 259 0.42 -10.22 6.06
CA THR A 259 0.56 -11.68 6.23
C THR A 259 -0.78 -12.31 6.58
N TYR A 260 -1.54 -11.69 7.48
CA TYR A 260 -2.90 -12.13 7.80
C TYR A 260 -3.78 -12.13 6.54
N ALA A 261 -3.80 -11.04 5.78
CA ALA A 261 -4.59 -10.92 4.56
C ALA A 261 -4.25 -12.01 3.53
N ARG A 262 -2.97 -12.31 3.36
CA ARG A 262 -2.51 -13.41 2.52
C ARG A 262 -2.99 -14.77 3.03
N ASN A 263 -2.87 -15.02 4.33
CA ASN A 263 -3.32 -16.28 4.93
C ASN A 263 -4.83 -16.48 4.79
N GLN A 264 -5.63 -15.43 4.94
CA GLN A 264 -7.08 -15.49 4.67
C GLN A 264 -7.36 -15.84 3.21
N ALA A 265 -6.63 -15.24 2.27
CA ALA A 265 -6.77 -15.56 0.85
C ALA A 265 -6.39 -17.01 0.51
N LEU A 266 -5.36 -17.56 1.15
CA LEU A 266 -4.97 -18.96 0.96
C LEU A 266 -6.00 -19.93 1.56
N ALA A 267 -6.59 -19.56 2.70
CA ALA A 267 -7.60 -20.36 3.40
C ALA A 267 -8.89 -20.53 2.59
N GLU A 268 -9.29 -19.54 1.78
CA GLU A 268 -10.40 -19.69 0.83
C GLU A 268 -10.22 -20.84 -0.16
N MET A 269 -8.97 -21.21 -0.44
CA MET A 269 -8.63 -22.31 -1.35
C MET A 269 -8.31 -23.61 -0.61
N ASP A 270 -8.53 -23.68 0.71
CA ASP A 270 -8.07 -24.77 1.59
C ASP A 270 -6.56 -25.02 1.49
N THR A 271 -5.79 -23.94 1.27
CA THR A 271 -4.33 -24.00 1.18
C THR A 271 -3.67 -23.14 2.24
N ALA A 272 -2.38 -23.39 2.47
CA ALA A 272 -1.54 -22.56 3.32
C ALA A 272 -0.14 -22.47 2.71
N ASP A 273 0.57 -21.39 3.03
CA ASP A 273 2.00 -21.35 2.77
C ASP A 273 2.70 -22.42 3.62
N ALA A 274 3.84 -22.91 3.12
CA ALA A 274 4.64 -23.84 3.91
C ALA A 274 5.08 -23.16 5.22
N PRO A 275 5.02 -23.86 6.38
CA PRO A 275 5.36 -23.26 7.65
C PRO A 275 6.77 -22.66 7.66
N ALA A 276 6.86 -21.42 8.14
CA ALA A 276 8.06 -20.61 8.18
C ALA A 276 8.61 -20.14 6.81
N ASN A 277 7.78 -20.08 5.76
CA ASN A 277 8.13 -19.37 4.52
C ASN A 277 7.54 -17.96 4.50
N ALA A 278 8.38 -16.97 4.17
CA ALA A 278 7.95 -15.59 4.03
C ALA A 278 7.62 -15.24 2.57
N HIS A 279 6.48 -14.59 2.37
CA HIS A 279 6.01 -14.09 1.07
C HIS A 279 5.65 -12.61 1.10
N VAL A 280 5.58 -12.02 2.29
CA VAL A 280 5.32 -10.59 2.52
C VAL A 280 6.63 -9.91 2.86
N THR A 281 6.82 -8.70 2.35
CA THR A 281 7.98 -7.86 2.63
C THR A 281 7.53 -6.51 3.19
N THR A 282 8.28 -5.96 4.14
CA THR A 282 8.19 -4.51 4.41
C THR A 282 9.56 -3.88 4.37
N PHE A 283 9.59 -2.55 4.35
CA PHE A 283 10.84 -1.81 4.51
C PHE A 283 10.65 -0.60 5.40
N ALA A 284 11.76 -0.14 5.99
CA ALA A 284 11.84 1.15 6.67
C ALA A 284 13.00 1.94 6.07
N THR A 285 12.84 3.26 5.91
CA THR A 285 13.89 4.14 5.39
C THR A 285 13.80 5.55 5.93
N ASP A 286 14.93 6.14 6.25
CA ASP A 286 15.07 7.58 6.55
C ASP A 286 15.66 8.37 5.36
N GLY A 287 15.79 7.71 4.20
CA GLY A 287 16.47 8.22 3.01
C GLY A 287 17.99 8.08 3.05
N ASN A 288 18.60 7.76 4.19
CA ASN A 288 20.03 7.50 4.30
C ASN A 288 20.33 6.02 4.56
N SER A 289 19.34 5.27 4.99
CA SER A 289 19.37 3.84 5.25
C SER A 289 18.10 3.18 4.74
N LEU A 290 18.21 1.94 4.26
CA LEU A 290 17.08 1.09 3.87
C LEU A 290 17.21 -0.23 4.59
N HIS A 291 16.18 -0.59 5.35
CA HIS A 291 16.06 -1.87 6.04
C HIS A 291 14.91 -2.65 5.40
N ILE A 292 15.14 -3.89 4.97
CA ILE A 292 14.13 -4.75 4.37
C ILE A 292 13.85 -5.93 5.29
N TYR A 293 12.58 -6.22 5.51
CA TYR A 293 12.12 -7.28 6.39
C TYR A 293 11.23 -8.27 5.65
N ALA A 294 11.30 -9.53 6.05
CA ALA A 294 10.44 -10.60 5.57
C ALA A 294 9.48 -11.03 6.69
N HIS A 295 8.25 -11.37 6.32
CA HIS A 295 7.18 -11.64 7.28
C HIS A 295 6.47 -12.94 6.98
N TYR A 296 6.17 -13.67 8.05
CA TYR A 296 5.49 -14.96 7.98
C TYR A 296 4.82 -15.31 9.33
N THR A 297 3.95 -16.31 9.29
CA THR A 297 3.44 -16.99 10.49
C THR A 297 4.06 -18.38 10.61
N ASP A 298 4.45 -18.77 11.83
CA ASP A 298 4.91 -20.13 12.09
C ASP A 298 3.74 -21.13 12.24
N SER A 299 4.05 -22.39 12.56
CA SER A 299 3.04 -23.44 12.77
C SER A 299 2.16 -23.22 14.01
N GLU A 300 2.58 -22.38 14.93
CA GLU A 300 1.81 -21.99 16.13
C GLU A 300 0.96 -20.73 15.86
N GLY A 301 1.01 -20.18 14.64
CA GLY A 301 0.33 -18.94 14.27
C GLY A 301 1.01 -17.68 14.79
N ARG A 302 2.24 -17.78 15.31
CA ARG A 302 2.99 -16.61 15.79
C ARG A 302 3.52 -15.82 14.60
N TYR A 303 3.44 -14.51 14.72
CA TYR A 303 3.91 -13.61 13.68
C TYR A 303 5.39 -13.27 13.86
N HIS A 304 6.16 -13.42 12.78
CA HIS A 304 7.58 -13.15 12.73
C HIS A 304 7.91 -12.05 11.74
N GLN A 305 8.79 -11.13 12.16
CA GLN A 305 9.50 -10.21 11.28
C GLN A 305 10.98 -10.55 11.33
N SER A 306 11.60 -10.75 10.16
CA SER A 306 13.01 -11.15 10.08
C SER A 306 13.78 -10.19 9.18
N PRO A 307 14.98 -9.73 9.58
CA PRO A 307 15.78 -8.86 8.74
C PRO A 307 16.29 -9.64 7.52
N VAL A 308 15.93 -9.15 6.34
CA VAL A 308 16.47 -9.69 5.08
C VAL A 308 17.84 -9.12 4.85
N GLU A 309 17.94 -7.79 4.81
CA GLU A 309 19.15 -7.04 4.52
C GLU A 309 18.96 -5.56 4.89
N SER A 310 20.05 -4.88 5.25
CA SER A 310 20.07 -3.44 5.49
C SER A 310 21.25 -2.80 4.77
N THR A 311 21.04 -1.62 4.18
CA THR A 311 22.14 -0.87 3.56
C THR A 311 22.01 0.61 3.82
N ALA A 312 23.15 1.27 4.04
CA ALA A 312 23.24 2.71 3.89
C ALA A 312 22.99 3.10 2.42
N ILE A 313 22.60 4.34 2.18
CA ILE A 313 22.34 4.96 0.87
C ILE A 313 23.20 6.24 0.75
N ASN A 314 24.43 6.18 1.27
CA ASN A 314 25.32 7.33 1.44
C ASN A 314 26.51 7.37 0.46
N SER A 315 26.59 6.42 -0.46
CA SER A 315 27.57 6.41 -1.56
C SER A 315 26.92 5.86 -2.83
N HIS A 316 27.50 6.14 -4.01
CA HIS A 316 26.93 5.70 -5.28
C HIS A 316 26.75 4.18 -5.37
N GLU A 317 27.75 3.40 -4.94
CA GLU A 317 27.65 1.93 -4.94
C GLU A 317 26.57 1.43 -3.96
N ARG A 318 26.46 2.06 -2.79
CA ARG A 318 25.45 1.72 -1.78
C ARG A 318 24.05 2.14 -2.23
N TYR A 319 23.92 3.26 -2.93
CA TYR A 319 22.69 3.72 -3.58
C TYR A 319 22.25 2.76 -4.69
N LYS A 320 23.17 2.31 -5.55
CA LYS A 320 22.91 1.27 -6.56
C LYS A 320 22.41 -0.03 -5.91
N LEU A 321 23.03 -0.44 -4.81
CA LEU A 321 22.61 -1.61 -4.03
C LEU A 321 21.20 -1.42 -3.46
N GLY A 322 20.93 -0.32 -2.76
CA GLY A 322 19.62 -0.02 -2.18
C GLY A 322 18.51 0.05 -3.23
N GLN A 323 18.74 0.75 -4.34
CA GLN A 323 17.80 0.81 -5.46
C GLN A 323 17.53 -0.59 -6.05
N ARG A 324 18.58 -1.40 -6.26
CA ARG A 324 18.43 -2.77 -6.77
C ARG A 324 17.60 -3.62 -5.83
N MET A 325 17.91 -3.61 -4.54
CA MET A 325 17.22 -4.38 -3.51
C MET A 325 15.73 -4.04 -3.45
N ILE A 326 15.37 -2.76 -3.31
CA ILE A 326 13.96 -2.38 -3.19
C ILE A 326 13.18 -2.68 -4.47
N ARG A 327 13.76 -2.46 -5.66
CA ARG A 327 13.09 -2.78 -6.93
C ARG A 327 12.95 -4.28 -7.17
N ASN A 328 13.86 -5.10 -6.65
CA ASN A 328 13.74 -6.56 -6.67
C ASN A 328 12.67 -7.03 -5.68
N ALA A 329 12.59 -6.41 -4.49
CA ALA A 329 11.53 -6.66 -3.52
C ALA A 329 10.13 -6.29 -4.06
N GLN A 330 9.98 -5.11 -4.68
CA GLN A 330 8.74 -4.70 -5.36
C GLN A 330 8.34 -5.68 -6.47
N GLN A 331 9.31 -6.14 -7.26
CA GLN A 331 9.06 -7.13 -8.33
C GLN A 331 8.59 -8.47 -7.75
N HIS A 332 9.23 -8.94 -6.68
CA HIS A 332 8.86 -10.16 -5.97
C HIS A 332 7.45 -10.06 -5.38
N ALA A 333 7.14 -8.97 -4.66
CA ALA A 333 5.81 -8.72 -4.10
C ALA A 333 4.73 -8.66 -5.18
N ARG A 334 5.05 -8.05 -6.34
CA ARG A 334 4.17 -8.07 -7.50
C ARG A 334 3.92 -9.49 -7.99
N GLU A 335 4.96 -10.29 -8.19
CA GLU A 335 4.83 -11.69 -8.62
C GLU A 335 3.98 -12.51 -7.63
N GLU A 336 4.18 -12.33 -6.33
CA GLU A 336 3.37 -12.96 -5.28
C GLU A 336 1.89 -12.56 -5.35
N SER A 337 1.61 -11.26 -5.53
CA SER A 337 0.26 -10.73 -5.64
C SER A 337 -0.47 -11.28 -6.88
N TYR A 338 0.18 -11.30 -8.05
CA TYR A 338 -0.38 -11.87 -9.27
C TYR A 338 -0.56 -13.39 -9.15
N ARG A 339 0.41 -14.10 -8.57
CA ARG A 339 0.31 -15.55 -8.36
C ARG A 339 -0.89 -15.91 -7.49
N LEU A 340 -1.07 -15.22 -6.37
CA LEU A 340 -2.19 -15.45 -5.46
C LEU A 340 -3.53 -15.12 -6.12
N ARG A 341 -3.60 -14.03 -6.89
CA ARG A 341 -4.79 -13.72 -7.71
C ARG A 341 -5.11 -14.87 -8.65
N ASP A 342 -4.14 -15.33 -9.43
CA ASP A 342 -4.37 -16.32 -10.48
C ASP A 342 -4.81 -17.66 -9.87
N GLN A 343 -4.28 -18.01 -8.70
CA GLN A 343 -4.72 -19.17 -7.93
C GLN A 343 -6.17 -19.04 -7.45
N LEU A 344 -6.53 -17.89 -6.87
CA LEU A 344 -7.91 -17.61 -6.44
C LEU A 344 -8.89 -17.65 -7.61
N GLU A 345 -8.54 -17.01 -8.72
CA GLU A 345 -9.37 -17.00 -9.93
C GLU A 345 -9.60 -18.42 -10.47
N ALA A 346 -8.54 -19.23 -10.55
CA ALA A 346 -8.66 -20.63 -10.96
C ALA A 346 -9.50 -21.47 -9.98
N HIS A 347 -9.39 -21.23 -8.67
CA HIS A 347 -10.20 -21.91 -7.65
C HIS A 347 -11.70 -21.60 -7.84
N TYR A 348 -12.08 -20.32 -7.91
CA TYR A 348 -13.49 -19.94 -8.07
C TYR A 348 -14.07 -20.37 -9.43
N GLN A 349 -13.25 -20.38 -10.49
CA GLN A 349 -13.70 -20.84 -11.80
C GLN A 349 -14.07 -22.33 -11.79
N LYS A 350 -13.26 -23.18 -11.15
CA LYS A 350 -13.56 -24.61 -10.97
C LYS A 350 -14.83 -24.84 -10.15
N HIS A 351 -15.05 -24.08 -9.07
CA HIS A 351 -16.25 -24.20 -8.26
C HIS A 351 -17.53 -23.83 -9.04
N ARG A 352 -17.47 -22.80 -9.89
CA ARG A 352 -18.61 -22.41 -10.75
C ARG A 352 -18.96 -23.49 -11.79
N GLU A 353 -17.94 -24.08 -12.41
CA GLU A 353 -18.14 -25.17 -13.38
C GLU A 353 -18.69 -26.44 -12.71
N GLY A 354 -18.20 -26.78 -11.51
CA GLY A 354 -18.71 -27.91 -10.72
C GLY A 354 -20.17 -27.74 -10.30
N ALA A 355 -20.54 -26.56 -9.79
CA ALA A 355 -21.92 -26.26 -9.38
C ALA A 355 -22.89 -26.31 -10.57
N SER A 356 -22.49 -25.78 -11.73
CA SER A 356 -23.31 -25.82 -12.95
C SER A 356 -23.53 -27.25 -13.46
N ASN A 357 -22.51 -28.12 -13.36
CA ASN A 357 -22.62 -29.52 -13.75
C ASN A 357 -23.51 -30.33 -12.81
N ASP A 358 -23.45 -30.09 -11.50
CA ASP A 358 -24.30 -30.77 -10.52
C ASP A 358 -25.77 -30.35 -10.62
N GLU A 359 -26.04 -29.08 -10.91
CA GLU A 359 -27.40 -28.57 -11.17
C GLU A 359 -27.98 -29.18 -12.45
N ALA A 360 -27.19 -29.25 -13.53
CA ALA A 360 -27.58 -29.91 -14.76
C ALA A 360 -27.82 -31.42 -14.58
N LEU A 361 -27.03 -32.09 -13.73
CA LEU A 361 -27.21 -33.51 -13.42
C LEU A 361 -28.46 -33.75 -12.55
N ARG A 362 -28.76 -32.83 -11.62
CA ARG A 362 -29.95 -32.89 -10.76
C ARG A 362 -31.24 -32.70 -11.56
N LEU A 363 -31.26 -31.77 -12.50
CA LEU A 363 -32.39 -31.55 -13.41
C LEU A 363 -32.62 -32.77 -14.32
N LYS A 364 -31.56 -33.42 -14.81
CA LYS A 364 -31.66 -34.66 -15.60
C LYS A 364 -32.17 -35.88 -14.82
N ARG A 365 -32.10 -35.88 -13.49
CA ARG A 365 -32.63 -36.96 -12.64
C ARG A 365 -34.10 -36.74 -12.23
N GLN A 366 -34.66 -35.56 -12.52
CA GLN A 366 -36.05 -35.21 -12.23
C GLN A 366 -36.98 -35.32 -13.46
N CYS A 367 -36.41 -35.53 -14.64
CA CYS A 367 -37.11 -35.94 -15.87
C CYS A 367 -36.88 -37.43 -16.10
#